data_AF-A0A369XZT0-F1
#
_entry.id   AF-A0A369XZT0-F1
#
_cell.length_a   1.000
_cell.length_b   1.000
_cell.length_c   1.000
_cell.angle_alpha   90.00
_cell.angle_beta   90.00
_cell.angle_gamma   90.00
#
_symmetry.space_group_name_H-M   'P 1'
#
loop_
_entity.id
_entity.type
_entity.pdbx_description
1 polymer ?
#
loop_
_entity_poly.entity_id
_entity_poly.type
_entity_poly.pdbx_seq_one_letter_code
_entity_poly.pdbx_strand_id
1 'polypeptide(L)'
;MKALRIVLTQNKAHYRKEESITNKMTYPLPPFSTVIGALHNACKFKEYHPMDLSIQGTYSSLMKQPYTDYCFLNSIMDDRGILVKMKNNNLISVAFDKVAVAKKGMGNSFRKGITIEIKNQDLMDEYRGLKDLNDEISNFKRTRIDRLKKIFKVRKKTLLTKKKSMDKKSLGFKMVTLREKEIKRKEKQINERVKEFEYNNYTKEISKYNSLTTSLKYYEILHNVNLIIHIKTDDETLKIIKENIYNLKSIGRSEDFVDIEQCEIVELTQKFENDLEYLIGENSAYLDHERIKEEDIILKNKNGTKYFLNKDYEIVENKRVFNKKVVIYTSGYSIDDKSEGIYIDTREKENGGTENYIVNFI
;
A
#
# COMPACT_ATOMS: atom_id res chain seq x y z
N MET A 1 -25.74 -5.19 29.82
CA MET A 1 -24.54 -5.84 29.27
C MET A 1 -23.37 -4.88 29.39
N LYS A 2 -22.20 -5.33 29.89
CA LYS A 2 -21.01 -4.47 29.97
C LYS A 2 -20.35 -4.25 28.61
N ALA A 3 -19.89 -3.03 28.37
CA ALA A 3 -19.07 -2.65 27.22
C ALA A 3 -18.12 -1.49 27.58
N LEU A 4 -17.09 -1.25 26.78
CA LEU A 4 -16.23 -0.07 26.90
C LEU A 4 -16.67 0.97 25.85
N ARG A 5 -17.07 2.16 26.31
CA ARG A 5 -17.30 3.34 25.46
C ARG A 5 -16.01 4.14 25.36
N ILE A 6 -15.62 4.48 24.14
CA ILE A 6 -14.54 5.43 23.83
C ILE A 6 -15.14 6.56 23.01
N VAL A 7 -14.96 7.79 23.49
CA VAL A 7 -15.26 9.02 22.74
C VAL A 7 -13.93 9.66 22.38
N LEU A 8 -13.72 9.90 21.10
CA LEU A 8 -12.48 10.46 20.59
C LEU A 8 -12.70 11.36 19.39
N THR A 9 -11.74 12.25 19.13
CA THR A 9 -11.77 13.15 17.99
C THR A 9 -10.51 13.02 17.14
N GLN A 10 -10.62 13.39 15.87
CA GLN A 10 -9.50 13.53 14.95
C GLN A 10 -9.68 14.80 14.12
N ASN A 11 -8.70 15.71 14.18
CA ASN A 11 -8.71 16.93 13.36
C ASN A 11 -8.77 16.60 11.86
N LYS A 12 -8.07 15.54 11.46
CA LYS A 12 -8.06 14.99 10.10
C LYS A 12 -7.99 13.47 10.16
N ALA A 13 -8.69 12.79 9.28
CA ALA A 13 -8.61 11.34 9.15
C ALA A 13 -8.74 10.87 7.71
N HIS A 14 -8.03 9.79 7.38
CA HIS A 14 -8.21 9.03 6.15
C HIS A 14 -8.29 7.54 6.46
N TYR A 15 -9.50 7.00 6.31
CA TYR A 15 -9.80 5.57 6.45
C TYR A 15 -9.82 4.94 5.06
N ARG A 16 -8.64 4.53 4.58
CA ARG A 16 -8.44 4.12 3.19
C ARG A 16 -9.42 3.04 2.74
N LYS A 17 -10.12 3.30 1.63
CA LYS A 17 -10.84 2.27 0.85
C LYS A 17 -9.84 1.46 0.04
N GLU A 18 -9.75 0.16 0.31
CA GLU A 18 -8.73 -0.73 -0.26
C GLU A 18 -8.86 -0.86 -1.78
N GLU A 19 -10.10 -0.79 -2.29
CA GLU A 19 -10.42 -0.90 -3.72
C GLU A 19 -10.12 0.39 -4.52
N SER A 20 -9.76 1.48 -3.85
CA SER A 20 -9.48 2.77 -4.50
C SER A 20 -7.99 2.90 -4.90
N ILE A 21 -7.73 2.78 -6.21
CA ILE A 21 -6.36 2.77 -6.77
C ILE A 21 -5.93 4.15 -7.29
N THR A 22 -6.78 4.81 -8.08
CA THR A 22 -6.44 6.07 -8.76
C THR A 22 -6.52 7.25 -7.81
N ASN A 23 -7.71 7.54 -7.29
CA ASN A 23 -7.91 8.48 -6.20
C ASN A 23 -8.00 7.70 -4.90
N LYS A 24 -7.29 8.14 -3.87
CA LYS A 24 -7.32 7.45 -2.57
C LYS A 24 -8.53 7.94 -1.81
N MET A 25 -9.56 7.12 -1.81
CA MET A 25 -10.85 7.42 -1.20
C MET A 25 -10.88 6.97 0.26
N THR A 26 -11.75 7.59 1.04
CA THR A 26 -11.94 7.27 2.46
C THR A 26 -13.33 6.71 2.73
N TYR A 27 -13.43 5.82 3.71
CA TYR A 27 -14.68 5.50 4.38
C TYR A 27 -15.12 6.69 5.24
N PRO A 28 -16.44 6.87 5.49
CA PRO A 28 -16.96 7.96 6.32
C PRO A 28 -16.67 7.78 7.81
N LEU A 29 -16.53 6.53 8.26
CA LEU A 29 -16.11 6.11 9.61
C LEU A 29 -15.02 5.04 9.48
N PRO A 30 -14.17 4.78 10.49
CA PRO A 30 -13.11 3.79 10.36
C PRO A 30 -13.66 2.36 10.22
N PRO A 31 -13.12 1.51 9.32
CA PRO A 31 -13.44 0.09 9.27
C PRO A 31 -13.13 -0.61 10.60
N PHE A 32 -13.88 -1.67 10.93
CA PHE A 32 -13.68 -2.44 12.16
C PHE A 32 -12.23 -2.90 12.34
N SER A 33 -11.65 -3.54 11.33
CA SER A 33 -10.25 -3.99 11.36
C SER A 33 -9.24 -2.86 11.65
N THR A 34 -9.54 -1.63 11.23
CA THR A 34 -8.68 -0.46 11.50
C THR A 34 -8.74 -0.08 12.98
N VAL A 35 -9.94 -0.06 13.58
CA VAL A 35 -10.12 0.21 15.00
C VAL A 35 -9.52 -0.91 15.85
N ILE A 36 -9.86 -2.17 15.55
CA ILE A 36 -9.35 -3.35 16.25
C ILE A 36 -7.82 -3.38 16.21
N GLY A 37 -7.21 -3.17 15.04
CA GLY A 37 -5.76 -3.14 14.88
C GLY A 37 -5.11 -2.00 15.65
N ALA A 38 -5.74 -0.82 15.70
CA ALA A 38 -5.23 0.31 16.46
C ALA A 38 -5.27 0.05 17.98
N LEU A 39 -6.35 -0.55 18.49
CA LEU A 39 -6.47 -0.96 19.89
C LEU A 39 -5.45 -2.05 20.26
N HIS A 40 -5.27 -3.06 19.42
CA HIS A 40 -4.26 -4.09 19.63
C HIS A 40 -2.85 -3.50 19.72
N ASN A 41 -2.53 -2.54 18.85
CA ASN A 41 -1.25 -1.85 18.88
C ASN A 41 -1.07 -0.99 20.15
N ALA A 42 -2.12 -0.29 20.59
CA ALA A 42 -2.10 0.49 21.83
C ALA A 42 -1.87 -0.38 23.08
N CYS A 43 -2.47 -1.58 23.10
CA CYS A 43 -2.34 -2.56 24.19
C CYS A 43 -1.12 -3.48 24.07
N LYS A 44 -0.39 -3.42 22.94
CA LYS A 44 0.75 -4.31 22.62
C LYS A 44 0.38 -5.80 22.67
N PHE A 45 -0.82 -6.16 22.25
CA PHE A 45 -1.23 -7.55 22.16
C PHE A 45 -0.36 -8.33 21.18
N LYS A 46 0.04 -9.55 21.58
CA LYS A 46 0.83 -10.48 20.74
C LYS A 46 -0.06 -11.50 20.03
N GLU A 47 -1.24 -11.73 20.57
CA GLU A 47 -2.26 -12.62 20.03
C GLU A 47 -3.51 -11.82 19.70
N TYR A 48 -4.39 -12.40 18.89
CA TYR A 48 -5.63 -11.75 18.51
C TYR A 48 -6.66 -11.90 19.63
N HIS A 49 -7.19 -10.78 20.11
CA HIS A 49 -8.29 -10.73 21.07
C HIS A 49 -9.59 -10.41 20.32
N PRO A 50 -10.53 -11.36 20.20
CA PRO A 50 -11.80 -11.13 19.53
C PRO A 50 -12.62 -10.03 20.21
N MET A 51 -13.18 -9.13 19.41
CA MET A 51 -14.06 -8.07 19.90
C MET A 51 -15.12 -7.70 18.85
N ASP A 52 -16.31 -7.39 19.34
CA ASP A 52 -17.37 -6.79 18.53
C ASP A 52 -17.40 -5.29 18.76
N LEU A 53 -17.67 -4.54 17.70
CA LEU A 53 -17.65 -3.09 17.74
C LEU A 53 -19.00 -2.51 17.30
N SER A 54 -19.41 -1.44 17.97
CA SER A 54 -20.37 -0.48 17.43
C SER A 54 -19.66 0.82 17.16
N ILE A 55 -19.72 1.33 15.92
CA ILE A 55 -19.00 2.54 15.51
C ILE A 55 -20.01 3.57 15.04
N GLN A 56 -20.03 4.69 15.74
CA GLN A 56 -20.86 5.85 15.45
C GLN A 56 -19.98 7.10 15.40
N GLY A 57 -20.45 8.14 14.74
CA GLY A 57 -19.71 9.39 14.68
C GLY A 57 -20.24 10.40 13.68
N THR A 58 -19.53 11.51 13.62
CA THR A 58 -19.78 12.62 12.71
C THR A 58 -18.46 13.17 12.18
N TYR A 59 -18.53 13.88 11.07
CA TYR A 59 -17.42 14.66 10.55
C TYR A 59 -17.98 15.95 9.96
N SER A 60 -17.23 17.05 10.00
CA SER A 60 -17.70 18.33 9.48
C SER A 60 -17.66 18.41 7.95
N SER A 61 -16.60 17.89 7.32
CA SER A 61 -16.46 17.95 5.87
C SER A 61 -15.53 16.87 5.30
N LEU A 62 -15.72 16.58 4.01
CA LEU A 62 -14.88 15.72 3.19
C LEU A 62 -14.18 16.58 2.14
N MET A 63 -12.84 16.69 2.22
CA MET A 63 -12.04 17.49 1.30
C MET A 63 -11.19 16.59 0.38
N LYS A 64 -10.95 17.04 -0.85
CA LYS A 64 -10.02 16.40 -1.79
C LYS A 64 -8.71 17.16 -1.80
N GLN A 65 -7.69 16.61 -1.16
CA GLN A 65 -6.35 17.19 -1.18
C GLN A 65 -5.58 16.71 -2.42
N PRO A 66 -5.14 17.62 -3.32
CA PRO A 66 -4.31 17.25 -4.46
C PRO A 66 -2.91 16.84 -4.02
N TYR A 67 -2.33 15.85 -4.70
CA TYR A 67 -0.93 15.50 -4.58
C TYR A 67 -0.35 15.15 -5.96
N THR A 68 0.96 15.31 -6.08
CA THR A 68 1.71 14.86 -7.26
C THR A 68 2.07 13.40 -7.10
N ASP A 69 1.54 12.57 -7.99
CA ASP A 69 1.92 11.17 -8.08
C ASP A 69 3.09 11.00 -9.04
N TYR A 70 4.08 10.26 -8.60
CA TYR A 70 5.32 10.02 -9.32
C TYR A 70 5.28 8.63 -9.96
N CYS A 71 5.14 8.59 -11.28
CA CYS A 71 5.05 7.36 -12.07
C CYS A 71 6.40 7.08 -12.74
N PHE A 72 7.14 6.11 -12.21
CA PHE A 72 8.37 5.64 -12.83
C PHE A 72 8.06 4.68 -13.99
N LEU A 73 8.71 4.90 -15.13
CA LEU A 73 8.56 4.04 -16.29
C LEU A 73 9.49 2.83 -16.19
N ASN A 74 9.12 1.74 -16.88
CA ASN A 74 9.93 0.50 -16.91
C ASN A 74 11.24 0.66 -17.70
N SER A 75 11.37 1.74 -18.47
CA SER A 75 12.53 2.04 -19.30
C SER A 75 12.81 3.53 -19.35
N ILE A 76 14.09 3.87 -19.49
CA ILE A 76 14.53 5.24 -19.73
C ILE A 76 14.09 5.67 -21.14
N MET A 77 13.16 6.62 -21.20
CA MET A 77 12.67 7.24 -22.42
C MET A 77 13.57 8.44 -22.78
N ASP A 78 13.97 8.55 -24.05
CA ASP A 78 14.80 9.67 -24.52
C ASP A 78 13.99 10.94 -24.84
N ASP A 79 12.69 10.79 -25.13
CA ASP A 79 11.88 11.84 -25.76
C ASP A 79 10.74 12.39 -24.89
N ARG A 80 10.49 11.83 -23.70
CA ARG A 80 9.29 12.14 -22.89
C ARG A 80 9.57 12.10 -21.39
N GLY A 81 8.78 12.87 -20.64
CA GLY A 81 8.78 12.88 -19.18
C GLY A 81 9.96 13.65 -18.58
N ILE A 82 10.39 13.20 -17.41
CA ILE A 82 11.47 13.78 -16.61
C ILE A 82 12.57 12.72 -16.51
N LEU A 83 13.77 13.05 -16.96
CA LEU A 83 14.95 12.24 -16.69
C LEU A 83 15.42 12.53 -15.26
N VAL A 84 15.54 11.49 -14.45
CA VAL A 84 15.97 11.58 -13.06
C VAL A 84 17.11 10.63 -12.77
N LYS A 85 17.95 10.97 -11.79
CA LYS A 85 18.95 10.06 -11.21
C LYS A 85 18.54 9.70 -9.78
N MET A 86 18.28 8.42 -9.57
CA MET A 86 17.91 7.84 -8.28
C MET A 86 19.12 7.85 -7.34
N LYS A 87 18.91 8.21 -6.07
CA LYS A 87 19.95 8.05 -5.03
C LYS A 87 20.20 6.58 -4.72
N ASN A 88 19.15 5.76 -4.76
CA ASN A 88 19.21 4.31 -4.62
C ASN A 88 18.35 3.67 -5.72
N ASN A 89 18.98 2.92 -6.62
CA ASN A 89 18.30 2.27 -7.75
C ASN A 89 17.40 1.09 -7.34
N ASN A 90 17.60 0.54 -6.14
CA ASN A 90 16.78 -0.57 -5.61
C ASN A 90 15.47 -0.07 -4.97
N LEU A 91 15.32 1.24 -4.75
CA LEU A 91 14.15 1.83 -4.09
C LEU A 91 13.48 2.83 -5.01
N ILE A 92 12.23 2.55 -5.38
CA ILE A 92 11.36 3.52 -6.05
C ILE A 92 10.89 4.52 -4.99
N SER A 93 11.56 5.66 -4.91
CA SER A 93 11.29 6.68 -3.90
C SER A 93 11.32 8.08 -4.51
N VAL A 94 10.87 9.06 -3.75
CA VAL A 94 10.94 10.49 -4.13
C VAL A 94 12.38 11.03 -4.02
N ALA A 95 13.33 10.22 -3.52
CA ALA A 95 14.73 10.61 -3.41
C ALA A 95 15.47 10.44 -4.75
N PHE A 96 15.30 11.42 -5.62
CA PHE A 96 16.00 11.52 -6.91
C PHE A 96 16.41 12.96 -7.22
N ASP A 97 17.44 13.12 -8.04
CA ASP A 97 17.83 14.40 -8.61
C ASP A 97 17.19 14.53 -10.00
N LYS A 98 16.55 15.66 -10.28
CA LYS A 98 16.03 15.97 -11.63
C LYS A 98 17.21 16.32 -12.54
N VAL A 99 17.36 15.60 -13.64
CA VAL A 99 18.43 15.79 -14.62
C VAL A 99 17.94 16.72 -15.73
N ALA A 100 16.83 16.35 -16.38
CA ALA A 100 16.24 17.13 -17.47
C ALA A 100 14.74 16.85 -17.62
N VAL A 101 14.02 17.79 -18.25
CA VAL A 101 12.57 17.71 -18.51
C VAL A 101 12.32 17.88 -20.02
N ALA A 102 11.51 17.01 -20.62
CA ALA A 102 11.06 17.18 -22.00
C ALA A 102 10.00 18.29 -22.08
N LYS A 103 10.13 19.25 -23.00
CA LYS A 103 9.20 20.39 -23.10
C LYS A 103 7.97 20.10 -23.97
N LYS A 104 8.07 19.20 -24.95
CA LYS A 104 6.97 18.81 -25.84
C LYS A 104 6.49 17.39 -25.57
N GLY A 105 5.31 17.03 -26.10
CA GLY A 105 4.81 15.66 -26.04
C GLY A 105 5.58 14.67 -26.95
N MET A 106 6.19 15.16 -28.04
CA MET A 106 6.97 14.36 -29.00
C MET A 106 8.12 15.19 -29.59
N GLY A 107 9.13 14.50 -30.14
CA GLY A 107 10.23 15.13 -30.87
C GLY A 107 11.32 15.74 -29.98
N ASN A 108 11.33 15.42 -28.68
CA ASN A 108 12.43 15.79 -27.79
C ASN A 108 13.52 14.72 -27.86
N SER A 109 14.72 15.05 -27.41
CA SER A 109 15.78 14.07 -27.17
C SER A 109 16.70 14.54 -26.06
N PHE A 110 16.76 13.78 -24.97
CA PHE A 110 17.71 14.01 -23.90
C PHE A 110 19.13 13.86 -24.45
N ARG A 111 19.42 12.77 -25.15
CA ARG A 111 20.75 12.52 -25.72
C ARG A 111 21.21 13.67 -26.63
N LYS A 112 20.37 14.13 -27.56
CA LYS A 112 20.73 15.19 -28.53
C LYS A 112 20.51 16.62 -28.01
N GLY A 113 19.88 16.79 -26.85
CA GLY A 113 19.57 18.12 -26.31
C GLY A 113 18.42 18.85 -27.01
N ILE A 114 17.55 18.14 -27.73
CA ILE A 114 16.49 18.74 -28.54
C ILE A 114 15.26 18.99 -27.67
N THR A 115 14.86 20.27 -27.54
CA THR A 115 13.61 20.69 -26.87
C THR A 115 13.48 20.18 -25.42
N ILE A 116 14.59 20.11 -24.70
CA ILE A 116 14.63 19.76 -23.28
C ILE A 116 14.96 20.97 -22.41
N GLU A 117 14.62 20.90 -21.13
CA GLU A 117 15.10 21.78 -20.08
C GLU A 117 16.08 21.02 -19.19
N ILE A 118 17.37 21.41 -19.19
CA ILE A 118 18.38 20.78 -18.33
C ILE A 118 18.28 21.41 -16.94
N LYS A 119 18.12 20.57 -15.90
CA LYS A 119 18.06 20.99 -14.49
C LYS A 119 19.39 20.79 -13.78
N ASN A 120 20.18 19.80 -14.19
CA ASN A 120 21.52 19.55 -13.69
C ASN A 120 22.43 19.15 -14.86
N GLN A 121 23.44 19.98 -15.15
CA GLN A 121 24.33 19.82 -16.28
C GLN A 121 25.30 18.64 -16.09
N ASP A 122 25.92 18.51 -14.91
CA ASP A 122 26.89 17.44 -14.62
C ASP A 122 26.27 16.05 -14.78
N LEU A 123 25.05 15.87 -14.26
CA LEU A 123 24.32 14.61 -14.39
C LEU A 123 23.86 14.36 -15.84
N MET A 124 23.62 15.42 -16.60
CA MET A 124 23.25 15.31 -18.01
C MET A 124 24.42 14.85 -18.87
N ASP A 125 25.61 15.38 -18.59
CA ASP A 125 26.84 15.01 -19.28
C ASP A 125 27.29 13.59 -18.91
N GLU A 126 27.15 13.20 -17.64
CA GLU A 126 27.31 11.81 -17.20
C GLU A 126 26.35 10.87 -17.96
N TYR A 127 25.06 11.22 -18.03
CA TYR A 127 24.07 10.44 -18.76
C TYR A 127 24.45 10.27 -20.24
N ARG A 128 24.84 11.34 -20.93
CA ARG A 128 25.26 11.30 -22.33
C ARG A 128 26.50 10.44 -22.53
N GLY A 129 27.51 10.60 -21.66
CA GLY A 129 28.72 9.80 -21.67
C GLY A 129 28.43 8.30 -21.51
N LEU A 130 27.50 7.93 -20.63
CA LEU A 130 27.05 6.53 -20.50
C LEU A 130 26.40 6.00 -21.78
N LYS A 131 25.61 6.82 -22.49
CA LYS A 131 24.98 6.42 -23.77
C LYS A 131 26.04 6.22 -24.86
N ASP A 132 27.04 7.09 -24.93
CA ASP A 132 28.14 6.99 -25.88
C ASP A 132 29.01 5.76 -25.59
N LEU A 133 29.34 5.51 -24.31
CA LEU A 133 30.06 4.31 -23.87
C LEU A 133 29.31 3.01 -24.25
N ASN A 134 27.99 3.00 -24.13
CA ASN A 134 27.19 1.84 -24.54
C ASN A 134 27.27 1.57 -26.05
N ASP A 135 27.33 2.61 -26.87
CA ASP A 135 27.51 2.48 -28.32
C ASP A 135 28.92 1.94 -28.65
N GLU A 136 29.95 2.40 -27.94
CA GLU A 136 31.32 1.87 -28.06
C GLU A 136 31.40 0.38 -27.66
N ILE A 137 30.82 0.00 -26.52
CA ILE A 137 30.74 -1.38 -26.04
C ILE A 137 30.02 -2.25 -27.08
N SER A 138 28.89 -1.77 -27.60
CA SER A 138 28.11 -2.47 -28.62
C SER A 138 28.91 -2.67 -29.91
N ASN A 139 29.63 -1.65 -30.36
CA ASN A 139 30.48 -1.74 -31.54
C ASN A 139 31.67 -2.69 -31.33
N PHE A 140 32.30 -2.67 -30.15
CA PHE A 140 33.37 -3.61 -29.78
C PHE A 140 32.88 -5.07 -29.78
N LYS A 141 31.70 -5.33 -29.22
CA LYS A 141 31.07 -6.67 -29.23
C LYS A 141 30.85 -7.16 -30.66
N ARG A 142 30.25 -6.33 -31.51
CA ARG A 142 29.97 -6.66 -32.92
C ARG A 142 31.24 -6.88 -33.74
N THR A 143 32.24 -6.03 -33.56
CA THR A 143 33.46 -6.04 -34.40
C THR A 143 34.49 -7.08 -33.96
N ARG A 144 34.71 -7.24 -32.65
CA ARG A 144 35.76 -8.12 -32.12
C ARG A 144 35.21 -9.40 -31.52
N ILE A 145 34.25 -9.30 -30.59
CA ILE A 145 33.76 -10.46 -29.84
C ILE A 145 33.02 -11.44 -30.75
N ASP A 146 32.17 -10.96 -31.65
CA ASP A 146 31.43 -11.83 -32.56
C ASP A 146 32.34 -12.52 -33.58
N ARG A 147 33.41 -11.87 -34.03
CA ARG A 147 34.45 -12.50 -34.85
C ARG A 147 35.15 -13.62 -34.07
N LEU A 148 35.54 -13.37 -32.83
CA LEU A 148 36.16 -14.37 -31.96
C LEU A 148 35.22 -15.55 -31.69
N LYS A 149 33.93 -15.30 -31.43
CA LYS A 149 32.90 -16.34 -31.27
C LYS A 149 32.79 -17.23 -32.52
N LYS A 150 32.83 -16.64 -33.73
CA LYS A 150 32.85 -17.40 -34.98
C LYS A 150 34.09 -18.31 -35.07
N ILE A 151 35.28 -17.80 -34.73
CA ILE A 151 36.53 -18.60 -34.71
C ILE A 151 36.44 -19.76 -33.71
N PHE A 152 35.95 -19.50 -32.48
CA PHE A 152 35.77 -20.53 -31.47
C PHE A 152 34.76 -21.60 -31.94
N LYS A 153 33.66 -21.21 -32.59
CA LYS A 153 32.67 -22.12 -33.17
C LYS A 153 33.29 -23.04 -34.22
N VAL A 154 34.10 -22.52 -35.15
CA VAL A 154 34.81 -23.33 -36.16
C VAL A 154 35.80 -24.28 -35.48
N ARG A 155 36.66 -23.79 -34.59
CA ARG A 155 37.67 -24.62 -33.91
C ARG A 155 37.05 -25.75 -33.09
N LYS A 156 35.95 -25.49 -32.39
CA LYS A 156 35.20 -26.55 -31.66
C LYS A 156 34.66 -27.62 -32.60
N LYS A 157 34.08 -27.24 -33.75
CA LYS A 157 33.62 -28.19 -34.77
C LYS A 157 34.79 -29.05 -35.28
N THR A 158 35.91 -28.44 -35.65
CA THR A 158 37.10 -29.17 -36.13
C THR A 158 37.64 -30.16 -35.10
N LEU A 159 37.74 -29.75 -33.83
CA LEU A 159 38.18 -30.64 -32.76
C LEU A 159 37.20 -31.79 -32.50
N LEU A 160 35.89 -31.54 -32.62
CA LEU A 160 34.88 -32.59 -32.52
C LEU A 160 35.03 -33.62 -33.64
N THR A 161 35.26 -33.19 -34.88
CA THR A 161 35.50 -34.10 -36.02
C THR A 161 36.77 -34.93 -35.80
N LYS A 162 37.88 -34.30 -35.38
CA LYS A 162 39.15 -35.01 -35.06
C LYS A 162 38.98 -36.03 -33.93
N LYS A 163 38.13 -35.72 -32.94
CA LYS A 163 37.86 -36.61 -31.81
C LYS A 163 37.06 -37.86 -32.22
N LYS A 164 36.20 -37.76 -33.24
CA LYS A 164 35.41 -38.89 -33.77
C LYS A 164 36.25 -39.90 -34.55
N SER A 165 37.38 -39.47 -35.13
CA SER A 165 38.26 -40.32 -35.94
C SER A 165 39.43 -40.92 -35.17
N MET A 166 39.48 -40.79 -33.84
CA MET A 166 40.61 -41.21 -32.99
C MET A 166 40.17 -42.24 -31.94
N ASP A 167 41.05 -43.22 -31.64
CA ASP A 167 40.84 -44.15 -30.53
C ASP A 167 40.91 -43.40 -29.18
N LYS A 168 39.96 -43.69 -28.29
CA LYS A 168 39.79 -43.08 -26.97
C LYS A 168 41.00 -43.27 -26.04
N LYS A 169 41.77 -44.35 -26.23
CA LYS A 169 43.00 -44.62 -25.45
C LYS A 169 44.24 -43.94 -25.99
N SER A 170 44.19 -43.37 -27.21
CA SER A 170 45.35 -42.74 -27.85
C SER A 170 45.79 -41.45 -27.15
N LEU A 171 47.11 -41.19 -27.17
CA LEU A 171 47.69 -39.94 -26.69
C LEU A 171 47.10 -38.71 -27.43
N GLY A 172 46.83 -38.87 -28.73
CA GLY A 172 46.21 -37.83 -29.58
C GLY A 172 44.80 -37.45 -29.13
N PHE A 173 43.98 -38.42 -28.71
CA PHE A 173 42.64 -38.16 -28.17
C PHE A 173 42.68 -37.36 -26.86
N LYS A 174 43.63 -37.68 -25.97
CA LYS A 174 43.86 -36.93 -24.73
C LYS A 174 44.24 -35.47 -25.02
N MET A 175 45.16 -35.24 -25.96
CA MET A 175 45.59 -33.89 -26.36
C MET A 175 44.46 -33.06 -27.00
N VAL A 176 43.67 -33.65 -27.89
CA VAL A 176 42.50 -32.98 -28.49
C VAL A 176 41.46 -32.61 -27.42
N THR A 177 41.26 -33.48 -26.43
CA THR A 177 40.34 -33.22 -25.31
C THR A 177 40.83 -32.09 -24.40
N LEU A 178 42.12 -32.03 -24.10
CA LEU A 178 42.72 -30.91 -23.36
C LEU A 178 42.54 -29.59 -24.13
N ARG A 179 42.80 -29.59 -25.44
CA ARG A 179 42.65 -28.39 -26.27
C ARG A 179 41.20 -27.91 -26.37
N GLU A 180 40.23 -28.82 -26.42
CA GLU A 180 38.80 -28.51 -26.37
C GLU A 180 38.42 -27.81 -25.05
N LYS A 181 38.91 -28.33 -23.91
CA LYS A 181 38.72 -27.73 -22.58
C LYS A 181 39.33 -26.33 -22.51
N GLU A 182 40.55 -26.15 -23.01
CA GLU A 182 41.20 -24.84 -23.08
C GLU A 182 40.40 -23.82 -23.87
N ILE A 183 39.87 -24.21 -25.03
CA ILE A 183 39.07 -23.32 -25.88
C ILE A 183 37.78 -22.92 -25.17
N LYS A 184 37.06 -23.88 -24.55
CA LYS A 184 35.86 -23.58 -23.76
C LYS A 184 36.18 -22.64 -22.59
N ARG A 185 37.29 -22.87 -21.89
CA ARG A 185 37.74 -22.02 -20.78
C ARG A 185 38.04 -20.59 -21.25
N LYS A 186 38.80 -20.44 -22.34
CA LYS A 186 39.15 -19.12 -22.90
C LYS A 186 37.92 -18.35 -23.36
N GLU A 187 36.98 -19.01 -24.03
CA GLU A 187 35.72 -18.37 -24.46
C GLU A 187 34.87 -17.92 -23.25
N LYS A 188 34.75 -18.77 -22.22
CA LYS A 188 34.05 -18.42 -20.98
C LYS A 188 34.69 -17.19 -20.31
N GLN A 189 36.01 -17.19 -20.14
CA GLN A 189 36.75 -16.07 -19.55
C GLN A 189 36.58 -14.76 -20.34
N ILE A 190 36.60 -14.81 -21.67
CA ILE A 190 36.39 -13.61 -22.50
C ILE A 190 34.96 -13.07 -22.30
N ASN A 191 33.95 -13.94 -22.34
CA ASN A 191 32.57 -13.51 -22.15
C ASN A 191 32.32 -12.94 -20.75
N GLU A 192 32.92 -13.53 -19.72
CA GLU A 192 32.85 -13.03 -18.34
C GLU A 192 33.48 -11.65 -18.21
N ARG A 193 34.70 -11.45 -18.74
CA ARG A 193 35.38 -10.14 -18.71
C ARG A 193 34.59 -9.05 -19.43
N VAL A 194 33.98 -9.36 -20.58
CA VAL A 194 33.16 -8.40 -21.31
C VAL A 194 31.90 -8.02 -20.51
N LYS A 195 31.24 -9.01 -19.88
CA LYS A 195 30.08 -8.76 -19.02
C LYS A 195 30.44 -7.94 -17.79
N GLU A 196 31.54 -8.27 -17.13
CA GLU A 196 32.03 -7.56 -15.96
C GLU A 196 32.41 -6.12 -16.29
N PHE A 197 33.09 -5.89 -17.42
CA PHE A 197 33.39 -4.55 -17.91
C PHE A 197 32.12 -3.74 -18.17
N GLU A 198 31.17 -4.30 -18.92
CA GLU A 198 29.89 -3.64 -19.21
C GLU A 198 29.10 -3.33 -17.93
N TYR A 199 29.07 -4.26 -16.98
CA TYR A 199 28.36 -4.07 -15.73
C TYR A 199 28.98 -2.95 -14.89
N ASN A 200 30.29 -3.00 -14.66
CA ASN A 200 30.99 -2.07 -13.78
C ASN A 200 31.08 -0.65 -14.34
N ASN A 201 31.15 -0.50 -15.67
CA ASN A 201 31.37 0.80 -16.31
C ASN A 201 30.09 1.41 -16.89
N TYR A 202 29.07 0.60 -17.20
CA TYR A 202 27.83 1.09 -17.81
C TYR A 202 26.58 0.65 -17.05
N THR A 203 26.29 -0.66 -16.97
CA THR A 203 24.97 -1.15 -16.47
C THR A 203 24.68 -0.67 -15.06
N LYS A 204 25.69 -0.69 -14.17
CA LYS A 204 25.54 -0.22 -12.79
C LYS A 204 25.18 1.26 -12.72
N GLU A 205 25.88 2.10 -13.48
CA GLU A 205 25.68 3.55 -13.44
C GLU A 205 24.41 4.00 -14.16
N ILE A 206 24.13 3.46 -15.36
CA ILE A 206 22.91 3.80 -16.11
C ILE A 206 21.64 3.33 -15.38
N SER A 207 21.72 2.27 -14.57
CA SER A 207 20.58 1.79 -13.77
C SER A 207 20.11 2.77 -12.70
N LYS A 208 20.93 3.77 -12.36
CA LYS A 208 20.54 4.86 -11.47
C LYS A 208 19.65 5.88 -12.18
N TYR A 209 19.67 5.93 -13.51
CA TYR A 209 18.81 6.83 -14.27
C TYR A 209 17.46 6.19 -14.53
N ASN A 210 16.40 6.99 -14.45
CA ASN A 210 15.06 6.54 -14.77
C ASN A 210 14.25 7.65 -15.44
N SER A 211 13.17 7.28 -16.10
CA SER A 211 12.19 8.21 -16.64
C SER A 211 10.97 8.25 -15.74
N LEU A 212 10.59 9.47 -15.40
CA LEU A 212 9.52 9.77 -14.47
C LEU A 212 8.45 10.60 -15.19
N THR A 213 7.19 10.23 -15.03
CA THR A 213 6.05 11.10 -15.34
C THR A 213 5.33 11.47 -14.06
N THR A 214 4.65 12.62 -14.08
CA THR A 214 3.87 13.08 -12.94
C THR A 214 2.40 13.13 -13.32
N SER A 215 1.53 12.73 -12.41
CA SER A 215 0.09 12.92 -12.55
C SER A 215 -0.49 13.62 -11.33
N LEU A 216 -1.57 14.39 -11.53
CA LEU A 216 -2.32 15.00 -10.45
C LEU A 216 -3.33 13.97 -9.93
N LYS A 217 -3.22 13.63 -8.65
CA LYS A 217 -4.14 12.72 -7.96
C LYS A 217 -4.68 13.36 -6.70
N TYR A 218 -5.68 12.72 -6.09
CA TYR A 218 -6.36 13.26 -4.91
C TYR A 218 -6.43 12.24 -3.77
N TYR A 219 -6.30 12.76 -2.55
CA TYR A 219 -6.70 12.09 -1.31
C TYR A 219 -8.00 12.68 -0.81
N GLU A 220 -8.94 11.82 -0.44
CA GLU A 220 -10.09 12.24 0.37
C GLU A 220 -9.69 12.28 1.85
N ILE A 221 -9.94 13.40 2.51
CA ILE A 221 -9.62 13.62 3.93
C ILE A 221 -10.88 14.09 4.63
N LEU A 222 -11.23 13.42 5.72
CA LEU A 222 -12.28 13.84 6.64
C LEU A 222 -11.69 14.88 7.61
N HIS A 223 -12.47 15.91 7.93
CA HIS A 223 -12.09 16.96 8.88
C HIS A 223 -13.03 17.00 10.08
N ASN A 224 -12.45 17.25 11.26
CA ASN A 224 -13.14 17.35 12.55
C ASN A 224 -14.05 16.14 12.77
N VAL A 225 -13.44 14.97 12.82
CA VAL A 225 -14.14 13.70 13.04
C VAL A 225 -14.35 13.53 14.53
N ASN A 226 -15.58 13.20 14.92
CA ASN A 226 -15.93 12.76 16.27
C ASN A 226 -16.38 11.29 16.17
N LEU A 227 -15.82 10.42 16.99
CA LEU A 227 -16.13 9.00 17.01
C LEU A 227 -16.60 8.58 18.39
N ILE A 228 -17.69 7.82 18.41
CA ILE A 228 -18.17 7.07 19.56
C ILE A 228 -18.04 5.59 19.20
N ILE A 229 -17.19 4.89 19.94
CA ILE A 229 -16.88 3.48 19.72
C ILE A 229 -17.26 2.70 20.98
N HIS A 230 -18.16 1.74 20.83
CA HIS A 230 -18.47 0.76 21.87
C HIS A 230 -17.77 -0.56 21.54
N ILE A 231 -17.11 -1.13 22.53
CA ILE A 231 -16.35 -2.38 22.41
C ILE A 231 -16.98 -3.41 23.34
N LYS A 232 -17.31 -4.58 22.78
CA LYS A 232 -17.72 -5.77 23.51
C LYS A 232 -16.64 -6.84 23.36
N THR A 233 -16.07 -7.27 24.47
CA THR A 233 -15.11 -8.37 24.58
C THR A 233 -15.12 -8.89 26.02
N ASP A 234 -14.22 -9.81 26.37
CA ASP A 234 -14.09 -10.32 27.73
C ASP A 234 -13.62 -9.24 28.73
N ASP A 235 -13.96 -9.43 30.01
CA ASP A 235 -13.70 -8.45 31.07
C ASP A 235 -12.21 -8.13 31.27
N GLU A 236 -11.32 -9.07 30.99
CA GLU A 236 -9.87 -8.86 31.10
C GLU A 236 -9.39 -7.95 29.97
N THR A 237 -9.75 -8.27 28.73
CA THR A 237 -9.43 -7.45 27.56
C THR A 237 -10.01 -6.03 27.68
N LEU A 238 -11.25 -5.86 28.17
CA LEU A 238 -11.83 -4.53 28.39
C LEU A 238 -11.00 -3.67 29.37
N LYS A 239 -10.53 -4.27 30.47
CA LYS A 239 -9.69 -3.56 31.45
C LYS A 239 -8.35 -3.16 30.85
N ILE A 240 -7.70 -4.08 30.13
CA ILE A 240 -6.41 -3.81 29.48
C ILE A 240 -6.55 -2.66 28.48
N ILE A 241 -7.61 -2.66 27.67
CA ILE A 241 -7.87 -1.57 26.72
C ILE A 241 -8.05 -0.25 27.46
N LYS A 242 -8.87 -0.22 28.51
CA LYS A 242 -9.11 0.99 29.31
C LYS A 242 -7.82 1.55 29.92
N GLU A 243 -6.96 0.69 30.47
CA GLU A 243 -5.69 1.09 31.09
C GLU A 243 -4.68 1.63 30.07
N ASN A 244 -4.75 1.16 28.81
CA ASN A 244 -3.81 1.51 27.76
C ASN A 244 -4.37 2.47 26.71
N ILE A 245 -5.58 2.99 26.88
CA ILE A 245 -6.26 3.77 25.85
C ILE A 245 -5.48 5.03 25.43
N TYR A 246 -4.79 5.68 26.37
CA TYR A 246 -3.97 6.86 26.10
C TYR A 246 -2.67 6.55 25.33
N ASN A 247 -2.36 5.27 25.07
CA ASN A 247 -1.32 4.87 24.14
C ASN A 247 -1.81 4.83 22.67
N LEU A 248 -3.12 4.97 22.44
CA LEU A 248 -3.69 5.03 21.09
C LEU A 248 -3.29 6.34 20.43
N LYS A 249 -2.44 6.26 19.39
CA LYS A 249 -1.90 7.45 18.71
C LYS A 249 -2.73 7.91 17.53
N SER A 250 -3.28 6.97 16.76
CA SER A 250 -3.94 7.24 15.49
C SER A 250 -4.90 6.12 15.13
N ILE A 251 -6.01 6.44 14.47
CA ILE A 251 -6.86 5.49 13.76
C ILE A 251 -6.81 5.84 12.27
N GLY A 252 -6.48 4.85 11.43
CA GLY A 252 -6.22 5.06 10.01
C GLY A 252 -4.73 5.23 9.72
N ARG A 253 -4.31 6.40 9.23
CA ARG A 253 -2.89 6.66 8.93
C ARG A 253 -2.13 7.07 10.19
N SER A 254 -0.83 6.77 10.24
CA SER A 254 0.04 7.09 11.38
C SER A 254 0.15 8.59 11.69
N GLU A 255 -0.08 9.45 10.70
CA GLU A 255 -0.07 10.91 10.84
C GLU A 255 -1.41 11.51 11.27
N ASP A 256 -2.50 10.74 11.24
CA ASP A 256 -3.85 11.18 11.60
C ASP A 256 -4.10 10.91 13.10
N PHE A 257 -3.63 11.82 13.96
CA PHE A 257 -3.69 11.64 15.42
C PHE A 257 -5.11 11.60 15.98
N VAL A 258 -5.29 10.84 17.07
CA VAL A 258 -6.51 10.84 17.89
C VAL A 258 -6.33 11.67 19.16
N ASP A 259 -7.41 12.27 19.61
CA ASP A 259 -7.55 12.86 20.95
C ASP A 259 -8.67 12.12 21.70
N ILE A 260 -8.37 11.60 22.89
CA ILE A 260 -9.31 10.79 23.67
C ILE A 260 -10.05 11.71 24.63
N GLU A 261 -11.35 11.88 24.41
CA GLU A 261 -12.20 12.69 25.29
C GLU A 261 -12.71 11.87 26.48
N GLN A 262 -13.06 10.61 26.25
CA GLN A 262 -13.64 9.75 27.28
C GLN A 262 -13.34 8.27 27.03
N CYS A 263 -13.12 7.51 28.11
CA CYS A 263 -13.02 6.06 28.08
C CYS A 263 -13.62 5.44 29.35
N GLU A 264 -14.79 4.82 29.22
CA GLU A 264 -15.59 4.34 30.36
C GLU A 264 -16.17 2.95 30.11
N ILE A 265 -16.21 2.12 31.16
CA ILE A 265 -16.97 0.87 31.13
C ILE A 265 -18.40 1.24 31.49
N VAL A 266 -19.33 0.92 30.60
CA VAL A 266 -20.75 1.27 30.70
C VAL A 266 -21.60 0.02 30.76
N GLU A 267 -22.77 0.14 31.39
CA GLU A 267 -23.78 -0.91 31.44
C GLU A 267 -24.87 -0.59 30.41
N LEU A 268 -24.92 -1.40 29.36
CA LEU A 268 -25.86 -1.25 28.27
C LEU A 268 -27.20 -1.90 28.59
N THR A 269 -28.31 -1.25 28.24
CA THR A 269 -29.67 -1.76 28.46
C THR A 269 -30.36 -2.04 27.13
N GLN A 270 -31.46 -2.79 27.14
CA GLN A 270 -32.40 -2.87 26.00
C GLN A 270 -33.75 -2.25 26.36
N LYS A 271 -33.84 -1.67 27.56
CA LYS A 271 -35.07 -1.10 28.09
C LYS A 271 -35.10 0.36 27.71
N PHE A 272 -36.23 0.79 27.18
CA PHE A 272 -36.51 2.19 26.98
C PHE A 272 -36.88 2.82 28.32
N GLU A 273 -36.27 3.96 28.62
CA GLU A 273 -36.63 4.77 29.79
C GLU A 273 -37.78 5.73 29.43
N ASN A 274 -38.57 6.14 30.43
CA ASN A 274 -39.56 7.22 30.33
C ASN A 274 -40.68 7.03 29.30
N ASP A 275 -41.27 5.82 29.20
CA ASP A 275 -42.39 5.51 28.30
C ASP A 275 -42.11 5.78 26.80
N LEU A 276 -40.84 5.88 26.40
CA LEU A 276 -40.45 6.02 25.01
C LEU A 276 -40.69 4.72 24.24
N GLU A 277 -41.53 4.76 23.20
CA GLU A 277 -41.77 3.61 22.31
C GLU A 277 -40.68 3.44 21.25
N TYR A 278 -39.87 4.48 21.00
CA TYR A 278 -38.79 4.44 20.02
C TYR A 278 -37.64 5.39 20.40
N LEU A 279 -36.45 5.10 19.88
CA LEU A 279 -35.24 5.91 20.03
C LEU A 279 -34.64 6.19 18.66
N ILE A 280 -34.29 7.45 18.39
CA ILE A 280 -33.64 7.89 17.14
C ILE A 280 -32.15 8.04 17.37
N GLY A 281 -31.34 7.51 16.44
CA GLY A 281 -29.89 7.72 16.45
C GLY A 281 -29.53 9.16 16.05
N GLU A 282 -28.75 9.85 16.89
CA GLU A 282 -28.30 11.22 16.61
C GLU A 282 -27.05 11.28 15.72
N ASN A 283 -26.26 10.20 15.70
CA ASN A 283 -24.99 10.12 14.98
C ASN A 283 -25.13 9.34 13.67
N SER A 284 -24.16 9.48 12.77
CA SER A 284 -24.03 8.51 11.68
C SER A 284 -23.41 7.23 12.22
N ALA A 285 -23.80 6.07 11.73
CA ALA A 285 -23.33 4.79 12.24
C ALA A 285 -23.10 3.75 11.14
N TYR A 286 -22.27 2.76 11.45
CA TYR A 286 -22.33 1.47 10.77
C TYR A 286 -23.36 0.60 11.47
N LEU A 287 -24.39 0.19 10.71
CA LEU A 287 -25.51 -0.61 11.17
C LEU A 287 -25.44 -2.00 10.53
N ASP A 288 -25.64 -3.05 11.32
CA ASP A 288 -25.68 -4.42 10.81
C ASP A 288 -26.78 -4.58 9.76
N HIS A 289 -26.42 -5.07 8.58
CA HIS A 289 -27.35 -5.29 7.48
C HIS A 289 -28.41 -6.35 7.81
N GLU A 290 -28.08 -7.36 8.62
CA GLU A 290 -29.07 -8.38 9.00
C GLU A 290 -30.09 -7.83 10.00
N ARG A 291 -29.67 -7.02 10.98
CA ARG A 291 -30.58 -6.33 11.92
C ARG A 291 -31.57 -5.40 11.23
N ILE A 292 -31.16 -4.77 10.13
CA ILE A 292 -32.07 -3.95 9.31
C ILE A 292 -33.10 -4.83 8.58
N LYS A 293 -32.73 -6.03 8.13
CA LYS A 293 -33.69 -6.97 7.50
C LYS A 293 -34.66 -7.57 8.49
N GLU A 294 -34.20 -7.82 9.72
CA GLU A 294 -35.00 -8.33 10.84
C GLU A 294 -35.92 -7.25 11.43
N GLU A 295 -35.83 -6.01 10.92
CA GLU A 295 -36.57 -4.84 11.39
C GLU A 295 -36.21 -4.37 12.81
N ASP A 296 -35.14 -4.92 13.41
CA ASP A 296 -34.53 -4.44 14.67
C ASP A 296 -33.93 -3.03 14.55
N ILE A 297 -33.63 -2.58 13.32
CA ILE A 297 -33.16 -1.22 13.04
C ILE A 297 -33.94 -0.64 11.87
N ILE A 298 -34.66 0.45 12.14
CA ILE A 298 -35.55 1.10 11.19
C ILE A 298 -34.84 2.29 10.55
N LEU A 299 -34.69 2.30 9.22
CA LEU A 299 -34.05 3.40 8.50
C LEU A 299 -35.05 4.51 8.13
N LYS A 300 -34.73 5.75 8.51
CA LYS A 300 -35.50 6.94 8.12
C LYS A 300 -35.33 7.14 6.61
N ASN A 301 -36.41 6.91 5.85
CA ASN A 301 -36.48 6.94 4.38
C ASN A 301 -35.83 5.76 3.64
N LYS A 302 -35.51 4.63 4.30
CA LYS A 302 -34.88 3.45 3.66
C LYS A 302 -33.58 3.76 2.90
N ASN A 303 -32.88 4.83 3.31
CA ASN A 303 -31.66 5.30 2.65
C ASN A 303 -30.42 4.95 3.48
N GLY A 304 -29.35 4.57 2.79
CA GLY A 304 -28.05 4.29 3.39
C GLY A 304 -27.05 3.78 2.36
N THR A 305 -25.77 3.88 2.67
CA THR A 305 -24.70 3.35 1.81
C THR A 305 -24.27 1.97 2.31
N LYS A 306 -24.40 0.96 1.46
CA LYS A 306 -23.96 -0.40 1.78
C LYS A 306 -22.44 -0.53 1.65
N TYR A 307 -21.79 -1.03 2.69
CA TYR A 307 -20.36 -1.31 2.71
C TYR A 307 -20.07 -2.76 3.09
N PHE A 308 -18.96 -3.29 2.56
CA PHE A 308 -18.39 -4.58 2.94
C PHE A 308 -17.10 -4.30 3.70
N LEU A 309 -17.18 -4.20 5.02
CA LEU A 309 -16.06 -3.77 5.86
C LEU A 309 -15.27 -4.97 6.36
N ASN A 310 -13.95 -4.89 6.26
CA ASN A 310 -13.04 -5.88 6.84
C ASN A 310 -13.12 -5.81 8.37
N LYS A 311 -13.48 -6.93 9.04
CA LYS A 311 -13.50 -7.06 10.50
C LYS A 311 -12.20 -7.64 11.03
N ASP A 312 -11.88 -8.85 10.59
CA ASP A 312 -10.66 -9.58 10.93
C ASP A 312 -10.15 -10.35 9.72
N TYR A 313 -9.05 -11.09 9.89
CA TYR A 313 -8.50 -11.91 8.82
C TYR A 313 -7.81 -13.15 9.37
N GLU A 314 -7.76 -14.18 8.54
CA GLU A 314 -6.92 -15.35 8.73
C GLU A 314 -5.78 -15.37 7.73
N ILE A 315 -4.67 -16.03 8.07
CA ILE A 315 -3.54 -16.20 7.15
C ILE A 315 -3.66 -17.60 6.53
N VAL A 316 -4.01 -17.63 5.24
CA VAL A 316 -4.10 -18.86 4.43
C VAL A 316 -3.07 -18.74 3.32
N GLU A 317 -2.15 -19.69 3.22
CA GLU A 317 -1.08 -19.70 2.19
C GLU A 317 -0.27 -18.38 2.11
N ASN A 318 0.13 -17.82 3.26
CA ASN A 318 0.81 -16.52 3.37
C ASN A 318 0.01 -15.32 2.83
N LYS A 319 -1.30 -15.47 2.62
CA LYS A 319 -2.21 -14.39 2.22
C LYS A 319 -3.22 -14.14 3.32
N ARG A 320 -3.57 -12.88 3.53
CA ARG A 320 -4.67 -12.50 4.42
C ARG A 320 -5.99 -12.72 3.71
N VAL A 321 -6.85 -13.54 4.30
CA VAL A 321 -8.23 -13.74 3.88
C VAL A 321 -9.11 -12.99 4.87
N PHE A 322 -9.70 -11.89 4.43
CA PHE A 322 -10.48 -11.01 5.30
C PHE A 322 -11.90 -11.53 5.48
N ASN A 323 -12.34 -11.57 6.74
CA ASN A 323 -13.74 -11.72 7.10
C ASN A 323 -14.44 -10.37 6.96
N LYS A 324 -15.42 -10.29 6.06
CA LYS A 324 -16.14 -9.05 5.76
C LYS A 324 -17.51 -9.04 6.41
N LYS A 325 -17.84 -7.92 7.03
CA LYS A 325 -19.18 -7.63 7.56
C LYS A 325 -19.91 -6.68 6.62
N VAL A 326 -21.16 -7.00 6.34
CA VAL A 326 -22.04 -6.18 5.49
C VAL A 326 -22.75 -5.20 6.40
N VAL A 327 -22.55 -3.90 6.15
CA VAL A 327 -23.13 -2.83 6.97
C VAL A 327 -23.81 -1.79 6.11
N ILE A 328 -24.76 -1.07 6.70
CA ILE A 328 -25.36 0.13 6.14
C ILE A 328 -24.87 1.34 6.91
N TYR A 329 -24.25 2.29 6.21
CA TYR A 329 -23.90 3.60 6.74
C TYR A 329 -25.03 4.60 6.50
N THR A 330 -25.55 5.20 7.57
CA THR A 330 -26.60 6.23 7.52
C THR A 330 -26.61 7.09 8.77
N SER A 331 -27.25 8.26 8.70
CA SER A 331 -27.47 9.20 9.80
C SER A 331 -28.93 9.25 10.27
N GLY A 332 -29.83 8.51 9.63
CA GLY A 332 -31.24 8.49 9.96
C GLY A 332 -31.71 7.08 10.22
N TYR A 333 -31.71 6.67 11.49
CA TYR A 333 -32.19 5.36 11.92
C TYR A 333 -32.80 5.45 13.32
N SER A 334 -33.61 4.46 13.66
CA SER A 334 -34.25 4.32 14.95
C SER A 334 -34.38 2.86 15.35
N ILE A 335 -34.65 2.64 16.62
CA ILE A 335 -35.04 1.36 17.21
C ILE A 335 -36.33 1.54 18.00
N ASP A 336 -37.04 0.45 18.25
CA ASP A 336 -38.28 0.41 19.03
C ASP A 336 -38.24 -0.71 20.08
N ASP A 337 -39.32 -0.84 20.86
CA ASP A 337 -39.47 -1.82 21.94
C ASP A 337 -39.42 -3.28 21.49
N LYS A 338 -39.56 -3.55 20.18
CA LYS A 338 -39.48 -4.89 19.58
C LYS A 338 -38.09 -5.24 19.08
N SER A 339 -37.19 -4.26 19.04
CA SER A 339 -35.84 -4.44 18.50
C SER A 339 -35.02 -5.37 19.39
N GLU A 340 -34.57 -6.50 18.84
CA GLU A 340 -33.76 -7.47 19.56
C GLU A 340 -32.27 -7.32 19.24
N GLY A 341 -31.40 -7.70 20.17
CA GLY A 341 -29.94 -7.68 19.98
C GLY A 341 -29.29 -6.31 19.77
N ILE A 342 -30.05 -5.21 19.88
CA ILE A 342 -29.56 -3.83 19.93
C ILE A 342 -29.59 -3.36 21.37
N TYR A 343 -28.66 -2.47 21.75
CA TYR A 343 -28.57 -1.94 23.10
C TYR A 343 -28.57 -0.41 23.10
N ILE A 344 -28.86 0.17 24.26
CA ILE A 344 -28.89 1.59 24.52
C ILE A 344 -27.81 1.89 25.57
N ASP A 345 -27.03 2.93 25.29
CA ASP A 345 -26.11 3.55 26.24
C ASP A 345 -26.58 4.98 26.51
N THR A 346 -27.01 5.24 27.74
CA THR A 346 -27.48 6.56 28.17
C THR A 346 -26.36 7.27 28.93
N ARG A 347 -25.99 8.46 28.47
CA ARG A 347 -24.98 9.32 29.08
C ARG A 347 -25.64 10.60 29.60
N GLU A 348 -25.39 10.95 30.85
CA GLU A 348 -25.72 12.28 31.36
C GLU A 348 -24.69 13.31 30.84
N LYS A 349 -25.17 14.38 30.23
CA LYS A 349 -24.39 15.54 29.81
C LYS A 349 -24.18 16.47 31.00
N GLU A 350 -23.09 17.23 31.01
CA GLU A 350 -22.75 18.18 32.09
C GLU A 350 -23.83 19.26 32.32
N ASN A 351 -24.66 19.54 31.30
CA ASN A 351 -25.76 20.48 31.39
C ASN A 351 -27.07 19.86 31.92
N GLY A 352 -27.05 18.62 32.40
CA GLY A 352 -28.22 17.90 32.93
C GLY A 352 -29.13 17.28 31.87
N GLY A 353 -28.75 17.32 30.59
CA GLY A 353 -29.44 16.55 29.52
C GLY A 353 -28.95 15.11 29.44
N THR A 354 -29.69 14.25 28.75
CA THR A 354 -29.23 12.88 28.42
C THR A 354 -28.84 12.77 26.95
N GLU A 355 -27.87 11.92 26.66
CA GLU A 355 -27.46 11.50 25.33
C GLU A 355 -27.63 10.00 25.22
N ASN A 356 -28.34 9.54 24.21
CA ASN A 356 -28.59 8.12 24.01
C ASN A 356 -27.85 7.63 22.77
N TYR A 357 -27.03 6.59 22.92
CA TYR A 357 -26.38 5.93 21.81
C TYR A 357 -27.05 4.59 21.52
N ILE A 358 -27.39 4.36 20.26
CA ILE A 358 -27.90 3.06 19.78
C ILE A 358 -26.70 2.18 19.45
N VAL A 359 -26.48 1.13 20.24
CA VAL A 359 -25.32 0.26 20.18
C VAL A 359 -25.69 -1.06 19.50
N ASN A 360 -25.24 -1.21 18.26
CA ASN A 360 -25.35 -2.46 17.48
C ASN A 360 -23.96 -3.06 17.30
N PHE A 361 -23.70 -4.23 17.91
CA PHE A 361 -22.41 -4.89 17.86
C PHE A 361 -22.30 -5.78 16.61
N ILE A 362 -21.24 -5.56 15.81
CA ILE A 362 -21.02 -6.22 14.50
C ILE A 362 -19.78 -7.10 14.51
#